data_AF-A0A952B1A3-F1
#
_entry.id   AF-A0A952B1A3-F1
#
_cell.length_a   1.000
_cell.length_b   1.000
_cell.length_c   1.000
_cell.angle_alpha   90.00
_cell.angle_beta   90.00
_cell.angle_gamma   90.00
#
_symmetry.space_group_name_H-M   'P 1'
#
loop_
_entity.id
_entity.type
_entity.pdbx_description
1 polymer ?
#
loop_
_entity_poly.entity_id
_entity_poly.type
_entity_poly.pdbx_seq_one_letter_code
_entity_poly.pdbx_strand_id
1 'polypeptide(L)'
;LTLSGGEAQRVKLSAELGKAATGHTLYLLDEPTTGLHFADIHNLLNVLQRLCDMGNTVVVIEHNLDVIKIADYIIDLGPEGGDAGGTVVTAGAPEEIIKNKKSYTAKFLKEKLVNTG
;
A
#
# COMPACT_ATOMS: atom_id res chain seq x y z
N LEU A 1 21.69 -9.77 18.77
CA LEU A 1 21.45 -8.74 17.75
C LEU A 1 19.94 -8.52 17.69
N THR A 2 19.45 -7.43 18.27
CA THR A 2 18.03 -7.10 18.29
C THR A 2 17.77 -6.19 17.10
N LEU A 3 17.15 -6.72 16.06
CA LEU A 3 16.68 -5.91 14.93
C LEU A 3 15.36 -5.26 15.33
N SER A 4 15.20 -3.97 15.03
CA SER A 4 13.89 -3.31 15.08
C SER A 4 12.93 -3.93 14.06
N GLY A 5 11.61 -3.74 14.26
CA GLY A 5 10.59 -4.27 13.33
C GLY A 5 10.84 -3.85 11.87
N GLY A 6 11.21 -2.59 11.64
CA GLY A 6 11.55 -2.08 10.31
C GLY A 6 12.83 -2.69 9.72
N GLU A 7 13.85 -2.98 10.54
CA GLU A 7 15.06 -3.67 10.07
C GLU A 7 14.76 -5.13 9.70
N ALA A 8 13.99 -5.84 10.51
CA ALA A 8 13.58 -7.21 10.22
C ALA A 8 12.77 -7.29 8.91
N GLN A 9 11.87 -6.33 8.69
CA GLN A 9 11.09 -6.21 7.46
C GLN A 9 11.99 -5.94 6.24
N ARG A 10 12.95 -5.01 6.33
CA ARG A 10 13.89 -4.74 5.23
C ARG A 10 14.76 -5.94 4.88
N VAL A 11 15.23 -6.70 5.88
CA VAL A 11 15.99 -7.94 5.66
C VAL A 11 15.13 -8.97 4.93
N LYS A 12 13.87 -9.12 5.34
CA LYS A 12 12.92 -10.04 4.69
C LYS A 12 12.63 -9.65 3.24
N LEU A 13 12.35 -8.36 2.96
CA LEU A 13 12.13 -7.91 1.58
C LEU A 13 13.39 -8.07 0.71
N SER A 14 14.58 -7.80 1.26
CA SER A 14 15.85 -7.98 0.54
C SER A 14 16.08 -9.44 0.18
N ALA A 15 15.73 -10.37 1.07
CA ALA A 15 15.82 -11.81 0.78
C ALA A 15 14.84 -12.25 -0.31
N GLU A 16 13.62 -11.70 -0.35
CA GLU A 16 12.64 -11.99 -1.40
C GLU A 16 13.07 -11.44 -2.76
N LEU A 17 13.63 -10.22 -2.81
CA LEU A 17 14.20 -9.65 -4.05
C LEU A 17 15.36 -10.47 -4.62
N GLY A 18 16.09 -11.20 -3.77
CA GLY A 18 17.21 -12.05 -4.18
C GLY A 18 16.78 -13.42 -4.74
N LYS A 19 15.50 -13.81 -4.60
CA LYS A 19 14.98 -15.06 -5.16
C LYS A 19 14.68 -14.89 -6.65
N ALA A 20 14.84 -15.98 -7.40
CA ALA A 20 14.39 -16.01 -8.78
C ALA A 20 12.87 -15.77 -8.84
N ALA A 21 12.47 -14.70 -9.53
CA ALA A 21 11.06 -14.41 -9.73
C ALA A 21 10.40 -15.56 -10.50
N THR A 22 9.43 -16.20 -9.87
CA THR A 22 8.52 -17.10 -10.58
C THR A 22 7.43 -16.30 -11.31
N GLY A 23 7.22 -15.03 -10.94
CA GLY A 23 6.14 -14.18 -11.45
C GLY A 23 4.74 -14.62 -10.98
N HIS A 24 4.64 -15.47 -9.97
CA HIS A 24 3.39 -16.06 -9.49
C HIS A 24 3.29 -16.05 -7.95
N THR A 25 3.89 -15.05 -7.30
CA THR A 25 3.86 -14.91 -5.84
C THR A 25 2.90 -13.79 -5.43
N LEU A 26 2.09 -14.02 -4.41
CA LEU A 26 1.28 -12.99 -3.75
C LEU A 26 1.99 -12.56 -2.46
N TYR A 27 2.40 -11.29 -2.40
CA TYR A 27 2.92 -10.67 -1.20
C TYR A 27 1.80 -9.94 -0.48
N LEU A 28 1.55 -10.30 0.79
CA LEU A 28 0.61 -9.58 1.67
C LEU A 28 1.40 -8.88 2.77
N LEU A 29 1.25 -7.56 2.88
CA LEU A 29 1.91 -6.75 3.90
C LEU A 29 0.86 -5.99 4.71
N ASP A 30 1.02 -6.01 6.02
CA ASP A 30 0.16 -5.31 6.98
C ASP A 30 0.90 -4.10 7.52
N GLU A 31 0.43 -2.90 7.17
CA GLU A 31 0.99 -1.58 7.51
C GLU A 31 2.53 -1.49 7.42
N PRO A 32 3.12 -1.77 6.25
CA PRO A 32 4.57 -1.83 6.11
C PRO A 32 5.27 -0.49 6.29
N THR A 33 4.55 0.64 6.31
CA THR A 33 5.13 1.96 6.59
C THR A 33 5.17 2.35 8.07
N THR A 34 4.59 1.54 8.97
CA THR A 34 4.53 1.86 10.40
C THR A 34 5.93 2.04 10.99
N GLY A 35 6.18 3.24 11.54
CA GLY A 35 7.46 3.61 12.16
C GLY A 35 8.58 3.95 11.17
N LEU A 36 8.30 4.05 9.86
CA LEU A 36 9.27 4.47 8.86
C LEU A 36 9.30 5.99 8.68
N HIS A 37 10.50 6.54 8.48
CA HIS A 37 10.67 7.92 8.07
C HIS A 37 10.28 8.10 6.59
N PHE A 38 9.89 9.30 6.17
CA PHE A 38 9.44 9.58 4.78
C PHE A 38 10.42 9.07 3.70
N ALA A 39 11.72 9.23 3.89
CA ALA A 39 12.73 8.72 2.97
C ALA A 39 12.73 7.19 2.86
N ASP A 40 12.46 6.49 3.95
CA ASP A 40 12.40 5.02 3.99
C ASP A 40 11.13 4.49 3.32
N ILE A 41 10.03 5.25 3.39
CA ILE A 41 8.79 4.92 2.67
C ILE A 41 9.06 4.89 1.16
N HIS A 42 9.76 5.89 0.61
CA HIS A 42 10.11 5.88 -0.81
C HIS A 42 10.97 4.67 -1.21
N ASN A 43 11.94 4.30 -0.37
CA ASN A 43 12.74 3.10 -0.60
C ASN A 43 11.90 1.82 -0.58
N LEU A 44 10.97 1.70 0.37
CA LEU A 44 10.03 0.60 0.45
C LEU A 44 9.16 0.53 -0.82
N LEU A 45 8.58 1.66 -1.24
CA LEU A 45 7.74 1.72 -2.44
C LEU A 45 8.50 1.27 -3.70
N ASN A 46 9.76 1.69 -3.85
CA ASN A 46 10.61 1.23 -4.96
C ASN A 46 10.81 -0.30 -4.93
N VAL A 47 10.94 -0.90 -3.75
CA VAL A 47 11.05 -2.36 -3.63
C VAL A 47 9.74 -3.04 -4.00
N LEU A 48 8.60 -2.55 -3.50
CA LEU A 48 7.29 -3.12 -3.80
C LEU A 48 6.98 -3.05 -5.30
N GLN A 49 7.30 -1.91 -5.94
CA GLN A 49 7.17 -1.75 -7.39
C GLN A 49 8.00 -2.79 -8.15
N ARG A 50 9.26 -2.99 -7.76
CA ARG A 50 10.12 -4.01 -8.40
C ARG A 50 9.55 -5.42 -8.26
N LEU A 51 8.92 -5.75 -7.12
CA LEU A 51 8.24 -7.04 -6.95
C LEU A 51 7.08 -7.18 -7.94
N CYS A 52 6.29 -6.12 -8.15
CA CYS A 52 5.23 -6.09 -9.17
C CYS A 52 5.81 -6.21 -10.59
N ASP A 53 6.87 -5.48 -10.92
CA ASP A 53 7.53 -5.53 -12.23
C ASP A 53 8.09 -6.93 -12.57
N MET A 54 8.43 -7.71 -11.54
CA MET A 54 8.82 -9.12 -11.64
C MET A 54 7.63 -10.07 -11.89
N GLY A 55 6.42 -9.55 -12.08
CA GLY A 55 5.19 -10.28 -12.35
C GLY A 55 4.42 -10.72 -11.10
N ASN A 56 4.89 -10.36 -9.90
CA ASN A 56 4.20 -10.74 -8.66
C ASN A 56 3.03 -9.80 -8.36
N THR A 57 2.15 -10.22 -7.46
CA THR A 57 1.09 -9.34 -6.93
C THR A 57 1.44 -8.92 -5.52
N VAL A 58 1.30 -7.63 -5.21
CA VAL A 58 1.50 -7.09 -3.87
C VAL A 58 0.17 -6.51 -3.38
N VAL A 59 -0.28 -6.97 -2.21
CA VAL A 59 -1.44 -6.45 -1.49
C VAL A 59 -0.95 -5.85 -0.19
N VAL A 60 -1.33 -4.61 0.05
CA VAL A 60 -0.90 -3.85 1.22
C VAL A 60 -2.11 -3.28 1.95
N ILE A 61 -2.13 -3.47 3.26
CA ILE A 61 -3.03 -2.74 4.17
C ILE A 61 -2.29 -1.47 4.59
N GLU A 62 -2.83 -0.31 4.25
CA GLU A 62 -2.18 0.98 4.51
C GLU A 62 -3.18 2.06 4.86
N HIS A 63 -2.71 3.02 5.66
CA HIS A 63 -3.38 4.27 5.94
C HIS A 63 -2.56 5.48 5.45
N ASN A 64 -1.33 5.26 4.98
CA ASN A 64 -0.48 6.32 4.44
C ASN A 64 -0.87 6.68 3.00
N LEU A 65 -1.38 7.89 2.81
CA LEU A 65 -1.82 8.39 1.50
C LEU A 65 -0.71 8.45 0.45
N ASP A 66 0.56 8.60 0.85
CA ASP A 66 1.68 8.61 -0.10
C ASP A 66 1.97 7.22 -0.69
N VAL A 67 1.55 6.15 0.00
CA VAL A 67 1.54 4.78 -0.53
C VAL A 67 0.27 4.52 -1.33
N ILE A 68 -0.89 4.86 -0.76
CA ILE A 68 -2.19 4.60 -1.38
C ILE A 68 -2.30 5.25 -2.77
N LYS A 69 -1.76 6.46 -2.93
CA LYS A 69 -1.84 7.21 -4.21
C LYS A 69 -1.11 6.55 -5.38
N ILE A 70 -0.14 5.69 -5.13
CA ILE A 70 0.63 5.03 -6.19
C ILE A 70 0.11 3.63 -6.52
N ALA A 71 -0.92 3.14 -5.82
CA ALA A 71 -1.46 1.81 -6.03
C ALA A 71 -2.21 1.72 -7.36
N ASP A 72 -2.05 0.61 -8.08
CA ASP A 72 -2.81 0.35 -9.31
C ASP A 72 -4.31 0.13 -9.04
N TYR A 73 -4.64 -0.37 -7.85
CA TYR A 73 -6.01 -0.70 -7.45
C TYR A 73 -6.18 -0.54 -5.93
N ILE A 74 -7.30 0.04 -5.51
CA ILE A 74 -7.62 0.28 -4.11
C ILE A 74 -8.95 -0.40 -3.78
N ILE A 75 -9.01 -1.04 -2.60
CA ILE A 75 -10.25 -1.53 -1.99
C ILE A 75 -10.41 -0.77 -0.68
N ASP A 76 -11.42 0.10 -0.61
CA ASP A 76 -11.72 0.89 0.59
C ASP A 76 -12.78 0.19 1.44
N LEU A 77 -12.46 -0.02 2.72
CA LEU A 77 -13.32 -0.68 3.69
C LEU A 77 -13.90 0.33 4.67
N GLY A 78 -15.15 0.12 5.08
CA GLY A 78 -15.84 1.01 6.01
C GLY A 78 -17.36 0.82 5.96
N PRO A 79 -18.15 1.91 6.02
CA PRO A 79 -17.71 3.32 6.11
C PRO A 79 -17.08 3.68 7.45
N GLU A 80 -17.42 2.97 8.53
CA GLU A 80 -16.89 3.18 9.87
C GLU A 80 -16.03 1.98 10.31
N GLY A 81 -15.47 2.05 11.53
CA GLY A 81 -14.84 0.90 12.19
C GLY A 81 -15.83 0.04 12.99
N GLY A 82 -15.41 -1.18 13.34
CA GLY A 82 -16.20 -2.09 14.19
C GLY A 82 -17.50 -2.56 13.52
N ASP A 83 -18.59 -2.64 14.29
CA ASP A 83 -19.89 -3.16 13.83
C ASP A 83 -20.53 -2.33 12.71
N ALA A 84 -20.12 -1.07 12.56
CA ALA A 84 -20.57 -0.17 11.49
C ALA A 84 -19.66 -0.20 10.24
N GLY A 85 -18.67 -1.10 10.23
CA GLY A 85 -17.72 -1.31 9.14
C GLY A 85 -17.93 -2.62 8.40
N GLY A 86 -16.84 -3.17 7.86
CA GLY A 86 -16.82 -4.49 7.23
C GLY A 86 -17.43 -4.56 5.83
N THR A 87 -17.73 -3.42 5.21
CA THR A 87 -18.24 -3.35 3.84
C THR A 87 -17.23 -2.73 2.88
N VAL A 88 -17.25 -3.16 1.63
CA VAL A 88 -16.51 -2.49 0.56
C VAL A 88 -17.27 -1.23 0.18
N VAL A 89 -16.71 -0.07 0.52
CA VAL A 89 -17.31 1.24 0.22
C VAL A 89 -17.08 1.60 -1.24
N THR A 90 -15.88 1.30 -1.74
CA THR A 90 -15.50 1.50 -3.14
C THR A 90 -14.29 0.64 -3.48
N ALA A 91 -14.17 0.26 -4.75
CA ALA A 91 -12.97 -0.41 -5.27
C ALA A 91 -12.73 0.03 -6.71
N GLY A 92 -11.46 0.20 -7.09
CA GLY A 92 -11.09 0.70 -8.42
C GLY A 92 -9.70 1.34 -8.45
N ALA A 93 -9.35 1.91 -9.60
CA ALA A 93 -8.14 2.73 -9.71
C ALA A 93 -8.25 4.01 -8.86
N PRO A 94 -7.12 4.59 -8.38
CA PRO A 94 -7.12 5.83 -7.60
C PRO A 94 -8.00 6.94 -8.19
N GLU A 95 -7.92 7.17 -9.50
CA GLU A 95 -8.64 8.21 -10.23
C GLU A 95 -10.16 7.97 -10.31
N GLU A 96 -10.58 6.71 -10.16
CA GLU A 96 -11.98 6.31 -10.12
C GLU A 96 -12.54 6.48 -8.71
N ILE A 97 -11.82 5.99 -7.69
CA ILE A 97 -12.33 5.98 -6.32
C ILE A 97 -12.48 7.39 -5.74
N ILE A 98 -11.65 8.37 -6.14
CA ILE A 98 -11.75 9.76 -5.66
C ILE A 98 -13.07 10.46 -6.02
N LYS A 99 -13.86 9.87 -6.92
CA LYS A 99 -15.21 10.36 -7.27
C LYS A 99 -16.26 9.94 -6.25
N ASN A 100 -15.97 8.94 -5.41
CA ASN A 100 -16.90 8.43 -4.41
C ASN A 100 -16.91 9.29 -3.14
N LYS A 101 -18.00 10.02 -2.92
CA LYS A 101 -18.17 10.92 -1.76
C LYS A 101 -18.40 10.19 -0.43
N LYS A 102 -18.71 8.89 -0.45
CA LYS A 102 -18.97 8.09 0.76
C LYS A 102 -17.69 7.51 1.37
N SER A 103 -16.58 7.52 0.63
CA SER A 103 -15.29 7.00 1.07
C SER A 103 -14.48 8.10 1.75
N TYR A 104 -14.06 7.85 3.00
CA TYR A 104 -13.14 8.75 3.70
C TYR A 104 -11.78 8.77 2.99
N THR A 105 -11.28 7.61 2.58
CA THR A 105 -10.04 7.47 1.80
C THR A 105 -10.09 8.30 0.53
N ALA A 106 -11.17 8.22 -0.25
CA ALA A 106 -11.36 9.01 -1.47
C ALA A 106 -11.30 10.51 -1.22
N LYS A 107 -11.90 10.99 -0.13
CA LYS A 107 -11.89 12.42 0.24
C LYS A 107 -10.46 12.94 0.42
N PHE A 108 -9.63 12.23 1.19
CA PHE A 108 -8.25 12.66 1.45
C PHE A 108 -7.31 12.37 0.28
N LEU A 109 -7.50 11.25 -0.42
CA LEU A 109 -6.69 10.90 -1.57
C LEU A 109 -6.84 11.91 -2.71
N LYS A 110 -8.04 12.46 -2.89
CA LYS A 110 -8.30 13.49 -3.91
C LYS A 110 -7.39 14.72 -3.75
N GLU A 111 -7.17 15.18 -2.53
CA GLU A 111 -6.29 16.32 -2.25
C GLU A 111 -4.82 16.01 -2.60
N LYS A 112 -4.38 14.77 -2.42
CA LYS A 112 -3.02 14.33 -2.74
C LYS A 112 -2.81 14.16 -4.25
N LEU A 113 -3.78 13.64 -4.99
CA LEU A 113 -3.67 13.47 -6.45
C LEU A 113 -3.68 14.80 -7.19
N VAL A 114 -4.53 15.76 -6.78
CA VAL A 114 -4.63 17.07 -7.43
C VAL A 114 -3.38 17.93 -7.24
N ASN A 115 -2.66 17.76 -6.12
CA ASN A 115 -1.45 18.52 -5.81
C ASN A 115 -0.15 17.92 -6.40
N THR A 116 -0.25 16.93 -7.29
CA THR A 116 0.92 16.32 -7.96
C THR A 116 1.13 16.87 -9.39
N GLY A 117 0.46 17.98 -9.74
CA GLY A 117 0.56 18.67 -11.04
C GLY A 117 1.43 19.92 -11.00
#